data_AF-A0A356X0X7-F1
#
_entry.id   AF-A0A356X0X7-F1
#
_cell.length_a   1.000
_cell.length_b   1.000
_cell.length_c   1.000
_cell.angle_alpha   90.00
_cell.angle_beta   90.00
_cell.angle_gamma   90.00
#
_symmetry.space_group_name_H-M   'P 1'
#
loop_
_entity.id
_entity.type
_entity.pdbx_description
1 polymer ?
#
loop_
_entity_poly.entity_id
_entity_poly.type
_entity_poly.pdbx_seq_one_letter_code
_entity_poly.pdbx_strand_id
1 'polypeptide(L)'
;GQEGSFMLWILFSAFLGFGLMKWTRPPYKAPVLFFLTMTQVFLLSMLLGWDIFGLKLGASPFRTIAEEMPNAPFLQTNPDFVPNDGSGLNDLLKSPWMMIHPPVLFIGFAMMTIPYCFAMAALWKQKYNEWISPALPWTLSANVALLTAIFLGGYWAYVTLSFGGYWAWDPVENASLVPWLIGTAGIHTMIIQRKSSVAQKSSILFAILAYVFVVYETFLT
;
A
#
# COMPACT_ATOMS: atom_id res chain seq x y z
N GLY A 1 -12.86 -5.03 1.91
CA GLY A 1 -11.91 -3.91 1.74
C GLY A 1 -10.65 -4.38 1.05
N GLN A 2 -9.94 -5.32 1.68
CA GLN A 2 -8.62 -5.82 1.25
C GLN A 2 -8.48 -6.20 -0.22
N GLU A 3 -9.49 -6.81 -0.83
CA GLU A 3 -9.46 -7.21 -2.24
C GLU A 3 -9.20 -6.03 -3.18
N GLY A 4 -9.97 -4.95 -3.00
CA GLY A 4 -9.80 -3.72 -3.77
C GLY A 4 -8.46 -3.04 -3.49
N SER A 5 -7.99 -3.12 -2.24
CA SER A 5 -6.68 -2.61 -1.84
C SER A 5 -5.54 -3.28 -2.61
N PHE A 6 -5.53 -4.61 -2.68
CA PHE A 6 -4.53 -5.35 -3.44
C PHE A 6 -4.59 -5.03 -4.94
N MET A 7 -5.79 -4.92 -5.53
CA MET A 7 -5.95 -4.60 -6.95
C MET A 7 -5.37 -3.23 -7.32
N LEU A 8 -5.69 -2.18 -6.55
CA LEU A 8 -5.15 -0.84 -6.79
C LEU A 8 -3.63 -0.79 -6.59
N TRP A 9 -3.12 -1.47 -5.56
CA TRP A 9 -1.69 -1.55 -5.32
C TRP A 9 -0.96 -2.26 -6.48
N ILE A 10 -1.46 -3.42 -6.93
CA ILE A 10 -0.93 -4.14 -8.09
C ILE A 10 -0.88 -3.22 -9.31
N LEU A 11 -1.99 -2.55 -9.61
CA LEU A 11 -2.10 -1.66 -10.77
C LEU A 11 -1.06 -0.53 -10.74
N PHE A 12 -0.99 0.22 -9.64
CA PHE A 12 -0.04 1.35 -9.55
C PHE A 12 1.41 0.88 -9.51
N SER A 13 1.71 -0.21 -8.80
CA SER A 13 3.05 -0.79 -8.80
C SER A 13 3.46 -1.31 -10.18
N ALA A 14 2.53 -1.82 -10.99
CA ALA A 14 2.82 -2.19 -12.38
C ALA A 14 3.18 -0.96 -13.23
N PHE A 15 2.41 0.13 -13.15
CA PHE A 15 2.73 1.38 -13.84
C PHE A 15 4.11 1.94 -13.44
N LEU A 16 4.40 1.95 -12.14
CA LEU A 16 5.70 2.35 -11.63
C LEU A 16 6.82 1.40 -12.09
N GLY A 17 6.54 0.10 -12.18
CA GLY A 17 7.45 -0.90 -12.74
C GLY A 17 7.85 -0.62 -14.18
N PHE A 18 6.89 -0.25 -15.04
CA PHE A 18 7.18 0.20 -16.41
C PHE A 18 8.09 1.43 -16.43
N GLY A 19 7.85 2.41 -15.55
CA GLY A 19 8.73 3.56 -15.36
C GLY A 19 10.15 3.16 -14.93
N LEU A 20 10.27 2.28 -13.93
CA LEU A 20 11.56 1.80 -13.43
C LEU A 20 12.35 1.00 -14.47
N MET A 21 11.70 0.22 -15.33
CA MET A 21 12.36 -0.46 -16.45
C MET A 21 13.06 0.53 -17.39
N LYS A 22 12.44 1.69 -17.62
CA LYS A 22 12.96 2.75 -18.47
C LYS A 22 14.04 3.58 -17.79
N TRP A 23 13.83 3.97 -16.53
CA TRP A 23 14.65 4.99 -15.86
C TRP A 23 15.73 4.46 -14.91
N THR A 24 15.66 3.19 -14.50
CA THR A 24 16.66 2.63 -13.56
C THR A 24 17.96 2.30 -14.29
N ARG A 25 19.10 2.75 -13.75
CA ARG A 25 20.42 2.50 -14.33
C ARG A 25 20.83 1.01 -14.23
N PRO A 26 21.63 0.49 -15.18
CA PRO A 26 22.01 -0.93 -15.24
C PRO A 26 22.48 -1.60 -13.94
N PRO A 27 23.34 -0.99 -13.08
CA PRO A 27 23.81 -1.68 -11.87
C PRO A 27 22.69 -2.05 -10.88
N TYR A 28 21.59 -1.29 -10.88
CA TYR A 28 20.45 -1.49 -9.99
C TYR A 28 19.19 -2.03 -10.69
N LYS A 29 19.12 -1.98 -12.03
CA LYS A 29 17.91 -2.35 -12.80
C LYS A 29 17.43 -3.76 -12.47
N ALA A 30 18.27 -4.78 -12.63
CA ALA A 30 17.85 -6.16 -12.42
C ALA A 30 17.46 -6.47 -10.96
N PRO A 31 18.24 -6.11 -9.93
CA PRO A 31 17.85 -6.36 -8.54
C PRO A 31 16.58 -5.60 -8.11
N VAL A 32 16.43 -4.34 -8.51
CA VAL A 32 15.24 -3.53 -8.16
C VAL A 32 13.98 -4.15 -8.77
N LEU A 33 14.04 -4.52 -10.06
CA LEU A 33 12.93 -5.18 -10.73
C LEU A 33 12.64 -6.57 -10.17
N PHE A 34 13.67 -7.30 -9.72
CA PHE A 34 13.48 -8.57 -9.03
C PHE A 34 12.64 -8.40 -7.77
N PHE A 35 13.03 -7.49 -6.86
CA PHE A 35 12.27 -7.26 -5.62
C PHE A 35 10.88 -6.69 -5.89
N LEU A 36 10.72 -5.82 -6.88
CA LEU A 36 9.41 -5.33 -7.28
C LEU A 36 8.52 -6.48 -7.80
N THR A 37 9.09 -7.40 -8.60
CA THR A 37 8.37 -8.57 -9.10
C THR A 37 8.00 -9.52 -7.96
N MET A 38 8.85 -9.68 -6.95
CA MET A 38 8.49 -10.43 -5.74
C MET A 38 7.32 -9.79 -5.00
N THR A 39 7.29 -8.46 -4.85
CA THR A 39 6.12 -7.76 -4.31
C THR A 39 4.89 -8.00 -5.18
N GLN A 40 5.00 -7.94 -6.51
CA GLN A 40 3.88 -8.22 -7.42
C GLN A 40 3.34 -9.64 -7.28
N VAL A 41 4.22 -10.64 -7.25
CA VAL A 41 3.84 -12.05 -7.04
C VAL A 41 3.16 -12.24 -5.69
N PHE A 42 3.70 -11.62 -4.63
CA PHE A 42 3.08 -11.61 -3.31
C PHE A 42 1.66 -11.02 -3.37
N LEU A 43 1.49 -9.80 -3.91
CA LEU A 43 0.18 -9.15 -3.99
C LEU A 43 -0.82 -9.95 -4.84
N LEU A 44 -0.39 -10.49 -5.98
CA LEU A 44 -1.22 -11.36 -6.82
C LEU A 44 -1.63 -12.65 -6.08
N SER A 45 -0.73 -13.21 -5.28
CA SER A 45 -1.06 -14.38 -4.45
C SER A 45 -2.12 -14.05 -3.39
N MET A 46 -2.17 -12.80 -2.89
CA MET A 46 -3.21 -12.39 -1.94
C MET A 46 -4.60 -12.33 -2.56
N LEU A 47 -4.73 -12.21 -3.89
CA LEU A 47 -6.02 -12.31 -4.56
C LEU A 47 -6.60 -13.73 -4.59
N LEU A 48 -5.81 -14.74 -4.22
CA LEU A 48 -6.28 -16.13 -4.19
C LEU A 48 -7.09 -16.47 -2.93
N GLY A 49 -6.94 -15.69 -1.85
CA GLY A 49 -7.64 -15.95 -0.58
C GLY A 49 -7.26 -17.29 0.06
N TRP A 50 -5.99 -17.42 0.45
CA TRP A 50 -5.45 -18.64 1.05
C TRP A 50 -6.10 -18.95 2.41
N ASP A 51 -6.35 -20.23 2.68
CA ASP A 51 -6.67 -20.73 4.03
C ASP A 51 -5.54 -21.66 4.48
N ILE A 52 -4.73 -21.18 5.42
CA ILE A 52 -3.57 -21.90 5.94
C ILE A 52 -3.82 -22.24 7.41
N PHE A 53 -4.18 -23.50 7.69
CA PHE A 53 -4.47 -23.99 9.04
C PHE A 53 -5.54 -23.16 9.78
N GLY A 54 -6.56 -22.66 9.05
CA GLY A 54 -7.62 -21.82 9.61
C GLY A 54 -7.28 -20.32 9.63
N LEU A 55 -6.07 -19.93 9.24
CA LEU A 55 -5.71 -18.53 9.01
C LEU A 55 -6.03 -18.15 7.56
N LYS A 56 -7.05 -17.29 7.38
CA LYS A 56 -7.39 -16.71 6.08
C LYS A 56 -6.42 -15.58 5.74
N LEU A 57 -5.72 -15.71 4.62
CA LEU A 57 -4.75 -14.74 4.11
C LEU A 57 -5.12 -14.30 2.70
N GLY A 58 -5.33 -12.99 2.55
CA GLY A 58 -5.81 -12.43 1.30
C GLY A 58 -7.28 -12.76 1.07
N ALA A 59 -7.79 -12.35 -0.08
CA ALA A 59 -9.20 -12.34 -0.38
C ALA A 59 -9.40 -12.24 -1.89
N SER A 60 -10.35 -13.02 -2.43
CA SER A 60 -10.65 -13.01 -3.86
C SER A 60 -11.75 -12.00 -4.20
N PRO A 61 -11.50 -11.03 -5.10
CA PRO A 61 -12.50 -10.03 -5.51
C PRO A 61 -13.72 -10.61 -6.22
N PHE A 62 -13.69 -11.92 -6.52
CA PHE A 62 -14.75 -12.63 -7.23
C PHE A 62 -15.55 -13.55 -6.32
N ARG A 63 -15.40 -13.42 -4.99
CA ARG A 63 -16.25 -14.14 -4.03
C ARG A 63 -17.71 -13.75 -4.21
N THR A 64 -18.57 -14.75 -4.25
CA THR A 64 -20.01 -14.55 -4.33
C THR A 64 -20.57 -14.13 -2.97
N ILE A 65 -21.73 -13.47 -2.97
CA ILE A 65 -22.42 -13.10 -1.73
C ILE A 65 -22.75 -14.35 -0.89
N ALA A 66 -23.00 -15.49 -1.55
CA ALA A 66 -23.26 -16.76 -0.88
C ALA A 66 -22.04 -17.31 -0.13
N GLU A 67 -20.84 -17.15 -0.69
CA GLU A 67 -19.59 -17.55 -0.04
C GLU A 67 -19.21 -16.61 1.12
N GLU A 68 -19.48 -15.31 0.98
CA GLU A 68 -19.13 -14.32 2.00
C GLU A 68 -20.12 -14.28 3.18
N MET A 69 -21.41 -14.46 2.90
CA MET A 69 -22.49 -14.38 3.87
C MET A 69 -23.35 -15.65 3.89
N PRO A 70 -22.79 -16.84 4.18
CA PRO A 70 -23.50 -18.13 4.07
C PRO A 70 -24.74 -18.21 4.98
N ASN A 71 -24.77 -17.41 6.05
CA ASN A 71 -25.85 -17.38 7.03
C ASN A 71 -26.87 -16.25 6.78
N ALA A 72 -26.84 -15.58 5.62
CA ALA A 72 -27.77 -14.49 5.35
C ALA A 72 -29.22 -15.03 5.24
N PRO A 73 -30.22 -14.38 5.89
CA PRO A 73 -31.61 -14.87 5.89
C PRO A 73 -32.23 -15.06 4.50
N PHE A 74 -31.86 -14.21 3.55
CA PHE A 74 -32.38 -14.30 2.18
C PHE A 74 -31.81 -15.50 1.40
N LEU A 75 -30.57 -15.91 1.68
CA LEU A 75 -29.96 -17.12 1.09
C LEU A 75 -30.50 -18.40 1.70
N GLN A 76 -30.86 -18.38 2.99
CA GLN A 76 -31.54 -19.52 3.63
C GLN A 76 -32.95 -19.73 3.07
N THR A 77 -33.61 -18.65 2.65
CA THR A 77 -34.97 -18.70 2.08
C THR A 77 -34.96 -19.04 0.58
N ASN A 78 -33.95 -18.54 -0.15
CA ASN A 78 -33.77 -18.82 -1.57
C ASN A 78 -32.26 -19.02 -1.89
N PRO A 79 -31.76 -20.26 -1.82
CA PRO A 79 -30.33 -20.56 -2.01
C PRO A 79 -29.79 -20.18 -3.39
N ASP A 80 -30.66 -20.22 -4.42
CA ASP A 80 -30.29 -19.93 -5.81
C ASP A 80 -30.53 -18.46 -6.18
N PHE A 81 -30.73 -17.58 -5.19
CA PHE A 81 -30.96 -16.17 -5.45
C PHE A 81 -29.72 -15.48 -6.02
N VAL A 82 -29.83 -15.04 -7.27
CA VAL A 82 -28.83 -14.19 -7.93
C VAL A 82 -29.48 -12.83 -8.22
N PRO A 83 -29.01 -11.73 -7.61
CA PRO A 83 -29.48 -10.38 -7.93
C PRO A 83 -29.22 -10.05 -9.40
N ASN A 84 -30.18 -9.39 -10.07
CA ASN A 84 -29.96 -8.88 -11.43
C ASN A 84 -28.90 -7.76 -11.46
N ASP A 85 -28.74 -7.03 -10.36
CA ASP A 85 -27.74 -5.98 -10.19
C ASP A 85 -27.33 -5.87 -8.71
N GLY A 86 -26.16 -5.31 -8.45
CA GLY A 86 -25.66 -5.06 -7.10
C GLY A 86 -26.28 -3.81 -6.46
N SER A 87 -26.35 -3.77 -5.13
CA SER A 87 -26.80 -2.58 -4.38
C SER A 87 -25.86 -1.37 -4.50
N GLY A 88 -24.71 -1.55 -5.15
CA GLY A 88 -23.66 -0.55 -5.26
C GLY A 88 -22.97 -0.26 -3.93
N LEU A 89 -22.22 0.85 -3.89
CA LEU A 89 -21.56 1.33 -2.68
C LEU A 89 -22.57 1.81 -1.64
N ASN A 90 -22.19 1.68 -0.36
CA ASN A 90 -22.87 2.37 0.73
C ASN A 90 -22.91 3.89 0.45
N ASP A 91 -24.04 4.54 0.75
CA ASP A 91 -24.21 5.98 0.50
C ASP A 91 -23.15 6.85 1.20
N LEU A 92 -22.63 6.42 2.36
CA LEU A 92 -21.53 7.10 3.06
C LEU A 92 -20.22 7.12 2.25
N LEU A 93 -20.02 6.14 1.37
CA LEU A 93 -18.84 6.03 0.52
C LEU A 93 -19.00 6.80 -0.81
N LYS A 94 -20.20 7.32 -1.10
CA LYS A 94 -20.47 8.10 -2.32
C LYS A 94 -20.10 9.56 -2.13
N SER A 95 -18.81 9.85 -2.04
CA SER A 95 -18.29 11.22 -1.98
C SER A 95 -17.09 11.42 -2.92
N PRO A 96 -16.85 12.65 -3.42
CA PRO A 96 -15.65 12.94 -4.20
C PRO A 96 -14.36 12.63 -3.43
N TRP A 97 -14.36 12.85 -2.12
CA TRP A 97 -13.21 12.62 -1.24
C TRP A 97 -12.88 11.13 -1.13
N MET A 98 -13.89 10.26 -0.97
CA MET A 98 -13.68 8.80 -1.00
C MET A 98 -13.34 8.25 -2.38
N MET A 99 -13.71 8.96 -3.45
CA MET A 99 -13.30 8.56 -4.78
C MET A 99 -11.80 8.81 -5.01
N ILE A 100 -11.27 9.93 -4.51
CA ILE A 100 -9.87 10.32 -4.74
C ILE A 100 -8.90 9.81 -3.67
N HIS A 101 -9.36 9.62 -2.44
CA HIS A 101 -8.50 9.22 -1.32
C HIS A 101 -7.81 7.86 -1.54
N PRO A 102 -8.53 6.75 -1.83
CA PRO A 102 -7.90 5.45 -2.01
C PRO A 102 -6.88 5.42 -3.15
N PRO A 103 -7.15 5.96 -4.36
CA PRO A 103 -6.14 6.04 -5.41
C PRO A 103 -4.85 6.75 -4.97
N VAL A 104 -4.95 7.88 -4.26
CA VAL A 104 -3.78 8.62 -3.76
C VAL A 104 -3.02 7.81 -2.70
N LEU A 105 -3.74 7.14 -1.80
CA LEU A 105 -3.17 6.26 -0.78
C LEU A 105 -2.36 5.12 -1.42
N PHE A 106 -2.95 4.40 -2.39
CA PHE A 106 -2.30 3.28 -3.07
C PHE A 106 -1.17 3.70 -4.00
N ILE A 107 -1.20 4.92 -4.56
CA ILE A 107 -0.01 5.51 -5.20
C ILE A 107 1.10 5.66 -4.16
N GLY A 108 0.80 6.15 -2.95
CA GLY A 108 1.74 6.22 -1.84
C GLY A 108 2.36 4.85 -1.49
N PHE A 109 1.53 3.81 -1.35
CA PHE A 109 1.99 2.43 -1.08
C PHE A 109 2.87 1.88 -2.20
N ALA A 110 2.44 2.05 -3.45
CA ALA A 110 3.19 1.62 -4.62
C ALA A 110 4.55 2.34 -4.71
N MET A 111 4.59 3.65 -4.44
CA MET A 111 5.83 4.42 -4.43
C MET A 111 6.74 4.03 -3.26
N MET A 112 6.18 3.73 -2.08
CA MET A 112 6.95 3.29 -0.90
C MET A 112 7.62 1.92 -1.10
N THR A 113 7.08 1.10 -2.00
CA THR A 113 7.71 -0.17 -2.41
C THR A 113 9.07 0.06 -3.08
N ILE A 114 9.26 1.19 -3.76
CA ILE A 114 10.46 1.47 -4.55
C ILE A 114 11.72 1.68 -3.69
N PRO A 115 11.73 2.54 -2.65
CA PRO A 115 12.90 2.65 -1.76
C PRO A 115 13.22 1.32 -1.06
N TYR A 116 12.24 0.48 -0.74
CA TYR A 116 12.47 -0.89 -0.30
C TYR A 116 13.22 -1.71 -1.35
N CYS A 117 12.78 -1.72 -2.61
CA CYS A 117 13.47 -2.44 -3.68
C CYS A 117 14.91 -1.96 -3.88
N PHE A 118 15.18 -0.65 -3.78
CA PHE A 118 16.54 -0.11 -3.84
C PHE A 118 17.38 -0.49 -2.61
N ALA A 119 16.81 -0.48 -1.40
CA ALA A 119 17.50 -0.91 -0.20
C ALA A 119 17.89 -2.39 -0.27
N MET A 120 16.97 -3.24 -0.71
CA MET A 120 17.22 -4.68 -0.93
C MET A 120 18.25 -4.92 -2.05
N ALA A 121 18.19 -4.13 -3.13
CA ALA A 121 19.20 -4.16 -4.18
C ALA A 121 20.59 -3.74 -3.67
N ALA A 122 20.66 -2.77 -2.75
CA ALA A 122 21.90 -2.33 -2.12
C ALA A 122 22.52 -3.45 -1.28
N LEU A 123 21.69 -4.18 -0.53
CA LEU A 123 22.09 -5.36 0.24
C LEU A 123 22.60 -6.48 -0.67
N TRP A 124 21.86 -6.82 -1.73
CA TRP A 124 22.28 -7.84 -2.71
C TRP A 124 23.63 -7.47 -3.33
N LYS A 125 23.78 -6.23 -3.82
CA LYS A 125 25.01 -5.78 -4.48
C LYS A 125 26.16 -5.46 -3.52
N GLN A 126 25.92 -5.49 -2.20
CA GLN A 126 26.86 -5.02 -1.17
C GLN A 126 27.35 -3.58 -1.43
N LYS A 127 26.48 -2.74 -2.02
CA LYS A 127 26.76 -1.35 -2.40
C LYS A 127 25.85 -0.39 -1.63
N TYR A 128 26.29 -0.03 -0.42
CA TYR A 128 25.41 0.63 0.55
C TYR A 128 25.23 2.13 0.36
N ASN A 129 26.05 2.83 -0.44
CA ASN A 129 25.96 4.29 -0.62
C ASN A 129 25.25 4.74 -1.90
N GLU A 130 25.43 3.98 -2.99
CA GLU A 130 24.99 4.42 -4.33
C GLU A 130 23.46 4.38 -4.50
N TRP A 131 22.75 3.58 -3.72
CA TRP A 131 21.29 3.38 -3.83
C TRP A 131 20.47 4.59 -3.36
N ILE A 132 21.04 5.46 -2.52
CA ILE A 132 20.33 6.62 -1.96
C ILE A 132 19.94 7.63 -3.05
N SER A 133 20.84 7.87 -4.00
CA SER A 133 20.61 8.83 -5.08
C SER A 133 19.37 8.50 -5.92
N PRO A 134 19.20 7.26 -6.44
CA PRO A 134 17.98 6.89 -7.15
C PRO A 134 16.78 6.66 -6.23
N ALA A 135 16.94 6.27 -4.96
CA ALA A 135 15.82 5.97 -4.06
C ALA A 135 15.18 7.21 -3.42
N LEU A 136 15.96 8.22 -3.04
CA LEU A 136 15.49 9.38 -2.26
C LEU A 136 14.34 10.15 -2.93
N PRO A 137 14.34 10.41 -4.26
CA PRO A 137 13.19 11.04 -4.91
C PRO A 137 11.90 10.24 -4.74
N TRP A 138 11.96 8.91 -4.82
CA TRP A 138 10.81 8.04 -4.60
C TRP A 138 10.34 8.07 -3.16
N THR A 139 11.26 8.04 -2.19
CA THR A 139 10.91 8.14 -0.77
C THR A 139 10.19 9.46 -0.47
N LEU A 140 10.67 10.57 -1.03
CA LEU A 140 10.03 11.88 -0.90
C LEU A 140 8.63 11.90 -1.54
N SER A 141 8.51 11.44 -2.79
CA SER A 141 7.22 11.39 -3.48
C SER A 141 6.21 10.48 -2.78
N ALA A 142 6.65 9.32 -2.28
CA ALA A 142 5.80 8.42 -1.50
C ALA A 142 5.28 9.09 -0.22
N ASN A 143 6.15 9.79 0.53
CA ASN A 143 5.75 10.49 1.75
C ASN A 143 4.79 11.66 1.47
N VAL A 144 4.97 12.37 0.36
CA VAL A 144 4.03 13.42 -0.05
C VAL A 144 2.67 12.82 -0.42
N ALA A 145 2.64 11.74 -1.20
CA ALA A 145 1.41 11.07 -1.58
C ALA A 145 0.66 10.53 -0.34
N LEU A 146 1.37 9.87 0.58
CA LEU A 146 0.79 9.40 1.85
C LEU A 146 0.25 10.55 2.70
N LEU A 147 1.00 11.65 2.82
CA LEU A 147 0.53 12.82 3.56
C LEU A 147 -0.75 13.38 2.95
N THR A 148 -0.79 13.51 1.61
CA THR A 148 -2.00 13.95 0.90
C THR A 148 -3.16 12.99 1.13
N ALA A 149 -2.93 11.68 1.08
CA ALA A 149 -3.96 10.68 1.35
C ALA A 149 -4.53 10.82 2.76
N ILE A 150 -3.67 10.96 3.77
CA ILE A 150 -4.06 11.16 5.18
C ILE A 150 -4.94 12.40 5.32
N PHE A 151 -4.55 13.54 4.70
CA PHE A 151 -5.38 14.75 4.74
C PHE A 151 -6.73 14.58 4.03
N LEU A 152 -6.76 13.91 2.87
CA LEU A 152 -7.99 13.67 2.13
C LEU A 152 -8.95 12.74 2.89
N GLY A 153 -8.41 11.70 3.52
CA GLY A 153 -9.15 10.80 4.40
C GLY A 153 -9.74 11.60 5.55
N GLY A 154 -8.88 12.27 6.33
CA GLY A 154 -9.31 13.02 7.51
C GLY A 154 -10.36 14.07 7.19
N TYR A 155 -10.28 14.71 6.02
CA TYR A 155 -11.32 15.62 5.56
C TYR A 155 -12.64 14.91 5.23
N TRP A 156 -12.60 13.78 4.51
CA TRP A 156 -13.80 12.97 4.25
C TRP A 156 -14.47 12.51 5.54
N ALA A 157 -13.65 11.96 6.46
CA ALA A 157 -14.03 11.52 7.78
C ALA A 157 -14.76 12.64 8.54
N TYR A 158 -14.17 13.84 8.56
CA TYR A 158 -14.78 15.01 9.18
C TYR A 158 -16.15 15.37 8.59
N VAL A 159 -16.29 15.42 7.26
CA VAL A 159 -17.54 15.88 6.62
C VAL A 159 -18.64 14.81 6.58
N THR A 160 -18.28 13.52 6.62
CA THR A 160 -19.23 12.42 6.41
C THR A 160 -19.55 11.68 7.71
N LEU A 161 -18.52 11.37 8.49
CA LEU A 161 -18.67 10.61 9.73
C LEU A 161 -18.87 11.53 10.95
N SER A 162 -18.67 12.85 10.77
CA SER A 162 -18.83 13.92 11.78
C SER A 162 -17.91 13.81 13.00
N PHE A 163 -17.39 12.62 13.31
CA PHE A 163 -16.34 12.20 14.24
C PHE A 163 -16.26 12.93 15.61
N GLY A 164 -17.24 13.72 16.00
CA GLY A 164 -17.17 14.58 17.19
C GLY A 164 -16.07 15.65 17.14
N GLY A 165 -15.38 15.88 16.01
CA GLY A 165 -14.32 16.90 15.88
C GLY A 165 -13.25 16.60 14.82
N TYR A 166 -12.27 17.49 14.70
CA TYR A 166 -11.23 17.45 13.65
C TYR A 166 -10.12 16.40 13.85
N TRP A 167 -10.05 15.76 15.03
CA TRP A 167 -9.01 14.78 15.41
C TRP A 167 -9.50 13.35 15.55
N ALA A 168 -10.78 13.10 15.30
CA ALA A 168 -11.29 11.75 15.35
C ALA A 168 -11.16 11.14 13.96
N TRP A 169 -10.14 10.29 13.85
CA TRP A 169 -9.66 9.72 12.60
C TRP A 169 -10.23 8.32 12.40
N ASP A 170 -10.46 7.96 11.16
CA ASP A 170 -10.80 6.58 10.76
C ASP A 170 -9.59 5.66 11.00
N PRO A 171 -9.79 4.39 11.44
CA PRO A 171 -8.77 3.34 11.40
C PRO A 171 -7.80 3.38 10.20
N VAL A 172 -8.27 3.69 8.99
CA VAL A 172 -7.42 3.77 7.78
C VAL A 172 -6.39 4.90 7.84
N GLU A 173 -6.77 6.07 8.35
CA GLU A 173 -5.87 7.22 8.47
C GLU A 173 -4.81 6.99 9.56
N ASN A 174 -5.23 6.35 10.67
CA ASN A 174 -4.33 5.99 11.75
C ASN A 174 -3.30 4.94 11.29
N ALA A 175 -3.73 3.97 10.48
CA ALA A 175 -2.84 2.95 9.94
C ALA A 175 -1.83 3.57 8.97
N SER A 176 -2.26 4.46 8.06
CA SER A 176 -1.41 5.11 7.06
C SER A 176 -0.42 6.12 7.63
N LEU A 177 -0.68 6.65 8.83
CA LEU A 177 0.26 7.51 9.54
C LEU A 177 1.57 6.77 9.91
N VAL A 178 1.51 5.46 10.19
CA VAL A 178 2.68 4.68 10.60
C VAL A 178 3.75 4.59 9.50
N PRO A 179 3.47 4.09 8.29
CA PRO A 179 4.47 4.06 7.22
C PRO A 179 4.90 5.47 6.80
N TRP A 180 4.07 6.50 6.96
CA TRP A 180 4.47 7.89 6.74
C TRP A 180 5.53 8.36 7.75
N LEU A 181 5.35 8.10 9.05
CA LEU A 181 6.35 8.44 10.08
C LEU A 181 7.68 7.71 9.84
N ILE A 182 7.60 6.41 9.53
CA ILE A 182 8.77 5.58 9.23
C ILE A 182 9.46 6.06 7.94
N GLY A 183 8.70 6.40 6.91
CA GLY A 183 9.18 7.00 5.67
C GLY A 183 9.88 8.35 5.91
N THR A 184 9.32 9.17 6.80
CA THR A 184 9.90 10.47 7.20
C THR A 184 11.24 10.27 7.92
N ALA A 185 11.33 9.33 8.87
CA ALA A 185 12.60 8.95 9.48
C ALA A 185 13.61 8.41 8.44
N GLY A 186 13.12 7.63 7.47
CA GLY A 186 13.88 7.18 6.30
C GLY A 186 14.47 8.33 5.48
N ILE A 187 13.68 9.37 5.17
CA ILE A 187 14.16 10.55 4.44
C ILE A 187 15.31 11.23 5.19
N HIS A 188 15.18 11.45 6.49
CA HIS A 188 16.21 12.10 7.30
C HIS A 188 17.51 11.29 7.29
N THR A 189 17.40 9.97 7.49
CA THR A 189 18.57 9.09 7.48
C THR A 189 19.22 8.98 6.10
N MET A 190 18.44 8.93 5.02
CA MET A 190 18.94 8.98 3.65
C MET A 190 19.71 10.27 3.36
N ILE A 191 19.23 11.43 3.83
CA ILE A 191 19.91 12.73 3.66
C ILE A 191 21.23 12.74 4.43
N ILE A 192 21.25 12.26 5.68
CA ILE A 192 22.48 12.14 6.48
C ILE A 192 23.48 11.22 5.78
N GLN A 193 23.01 10.05 5.34
CA GLN A 193 23.86 9.09 4.65
C GLN A 193 24.45 9.66 3.35
N ARG A 194 23.65 10.39 2.57
CA ARG A 194 24.11 11.05 1.33
C ARG A 194 25.27 12.01 1.58
N LYS A 195 25.33 12.63 2.77
CA LYS A 195 26.38 13.59 3.15
C LYS A 195 27.60 12.95 3.82
N SER A 196 27.43 11.93 4.66
CA SER A 196 28.51 11.45 5.53
C SER A 196 28.64 9.92 5.66
N SER A 197 27.87 9.11 4.94
CA SER A 197 27.86 7.64 5.04
C SER A 197 27.56 7.04 6.45
N VAL A 198 27.33 7.85 7.49
CA VAL A 198 27.14 7.37 8.88
C VAL A 198 25.81 6.62 9.07
N ALA A 199 24.74 7.05 8.40
CA ALA A 199 23.39 6.53 8.59
C ALA A 199 23.01 5.35 7.68
N GLN A 200 23.99 4.64 7.09
CA GLN A 200 23.76 3.54 6.14
C GLN A 200 22.77 2.48 6.64
N LYS A 201 23.00 1.94 7.84
CA LYS A 201 22.15 0.90 8.42
C LYS A 201 20.74 1.41 8.68
N SER A 202 20.61 2.62 9.20
CA SER A 202 19.32 3.23 9.52
C SER A 202 18.50 3.52 8.26
N SER A 203 19.10 4.04 7.18
CA SER A 203 18.38 4.28 5.92
C SER A 203 17.83 3.00 5.31
N ILE A 204 18.62 1.92 5.33
CA ILE A 204 18.19 0.60 4.85
C ILE A 204 17.06 0.07 5.72
N LEU A 205 17.23 0.13 7.05
CA LEU A 205 16.23 -0.32 8.01
C LEU A 205 14.90 0.41 7.82
N PHE A 206 14.90 1.74 7.75
CA PHE A 206 13.67 2.52 7.59
C PHE A 206 13.01 2.33 6.23
N ALA A 207 13.77 2.15 5.15
CA ALA A 207 13.20 1.80 3.84
C ALA A 207 12.48 0.44 3.87
N ILE A 208 13.05 -0.55 4.57
CA ILE A 208 12.43 -1.87 4.74
C ILE A 208 11.21 -1.79 5.66
N LEU A 209 11.34 -1.15 6.82
CA LEU A 209 10.24 -1.02 7.77
C LEU A 209 9.07 -0.25 7.17
N ALA A 210 9.31 0.82 6.40
CA ALA A 210 8.23 1.57 5.76
C ALA A 210 7.39 0.66 4.85
N TYR A 211 8.04 -0.17 4.04
CA TYR A 211 7.34 -1.16 3.22
C TYR A 211 6.63 -2.23 4.04
N VAL A 212 7.27 -2.78 5.09
CA VAL A 212 6.63 -3.78 5.96
C VAL A 212 5.38 -3.20 6.63
N PHE A 213 5.41 -1.95 7.08
CA PHE A 213 4.24 -1.29 7.67
C PHE A 213 3.14 -1.01 6.65
N VAL A 214 3.47 -0.69 5.39
CA VAL A 214 2.48 -0.62 4.30
C VAL A 214 1.80 -1.98 4.09
N VAL A 215 2.57 -3.07 4.06
CA VAL A 215 2.02 -4.43 3.95
C VAL A 215 1.11 -4.72 5.14
N TYR A 216 1.58 -4.44 6.36
CA TYR A 216 0.83 -4.68 7.59
C TYR A 216 -0.50 -3.90 7.65
N GLU A 217 -0.47 -2.62 7.30
CA GLU A 217 -1.66 -1.78 7.22
C GLU A 217 -2.71 -2.32 6.24
N THR A 218 -2.27 -2.86 5.11
CA THR A 218 -3.18 -3.45 4.11
C THR A 218 -3.99 -4.63 4.69
N PHE A 219 -3.48 -5.28 5.75
CA PHE A 219 -4.22 -6.33 6.47
C PHE A 219 -5.03 -5.81 7.67
N LEU A 220 -4.74 -4.62 8.17
CA LEU A 220 -5.51 -3.98 9.25
C LEU A 220 -6.80 -3.31 8.76
N THR A 221 -6.84 -2.97 7.47
CA THR A 221 -7.92 -2.20 6.80
C THR A 221 -8.65 -3.08 5.78
#